data_AF-Q7TV51-F1
#
_entry.id   AF-Q7TV51-F1
#
_cell.length_a   1.000
_cell.length_b   1.000
_cell.length_c   1.000
_cell.angle_alpha   90.00
_cell.angle_beta   90.00
_cell.angle_gamma   90.00
#
_symmetry.space_group_name_H-M   'P 1'
#
loop_
_entity.id
_entity.type
_entity.pdbx_description
1 polymer ?
#
loop_
_entity_poly.entity_id
_entity_poly.type
_entity_poly.pdbx_seq_one_letter_code
_entity_poly.pdbx_strand_id
1 'polypeptide(L)'
;MNLPALVGSLLLVTGTQVPLQVRQDHVLPVFGCGTGCSVETEQLTYPETMDDGWIRIKVIQRTWINSKDENGVYRTRLCRGDEDGCGPAESEIWLFADCAGEKFATSSNADRSDSWEQDVFYREGDWKGQPKFQTVHGNPFMRWAKLCPAESAEGREYIRQWYQKLFDSFKSIKNTP
;
A
#
# COMPACT_ATOMS: atom_id res chain seq x y z
N MET A 1 -50.91 -0.69 -46.49
CA MET A 1 -49.61 -1.23 -46.06
C MET A 1 -48.81 -0.08 -45.47
N ASN A 2 -48.53 -0.08 -44.17
CA ASN A 2 -47.55 0.81 -43.53
C ASN A 2 -47.13 0.15 -42.21
N LEU A 3 -45.86 -0.25 -42.10
CA LEU A 3 -45.21 -0.67 -40.86
C LEU A 3 -44.64 0.57 -40.14
N PRO A 4 -44.68 0.66 -38.80
CA PRO A 4 -43.80 1.55 -38.07
C PRO A 4 -42.48 0.85 -37.76
N ALA A 5 -41.37 1.50 -38.10
CA ALA A 5 -40.03 1.09 -37.71
C ALA A 5 -39.79 1.42 -36.22
N LEU A 6 -39.48 0.39 -35.43
CA LEU A 6 -38.96 0.51 -34.08
C LEU A 6 -37.51 1.01 -34.16
N VAL A 7 -37.30 2.28 -33.79
CA VAL A 7 -35.95 2.82 -33.54
C VAL A 7 -35.61 2.51 -32.09
N GLY A 8 -34.82 1.46 -31.88
CA GLY A 8 -34.22 1.14 -30.59
C GLY A 8 -33.16 2.17 -30.23
N SER A 9 -33.43 3.00 -29.22
CA SER A 9 -32.43 3.85 -28.60
C SER A 9 -31.48 2.98 -27.78
N LEU A 10 -30.29 2.74 -28.34
CA LEU A 10 -29.15 2.18 -27.61
C LEU A 10 -28.62 3.27 -26.66
N LEU A 11 -28.97 3.18 -25.38
CA LEU A 11 -28.38 3.99 -24.32
C LEU A 11 -26.91 3.56 -24.13
N LEU A 12 -25.99 4.28 -24.76
CA LEU A 12 -24.57 4.24 -24.41
C LEU A 12 -24.42 4.84 -23.00
N VAL A 13 -24.26 3.96 -22.01
CA VAL A 13 -23.80 4.35 -20.68
C VAL A 13 -22.32 4.70 -20.80
N THR A 14 -22.02 5.97 -21.05
CA THR A 14 -20.67 6.51 -20.89
C THR A 14 -20.38 6.57 -19.39
N GLY A 15 -19.76 5.51 -18.86
CA GLY A 15 -19.25 5.50 -17.50
C GLY A 15 -18.19 6.58 -17.36
N THR A 16 -18.51 7.68 -16.70
CA THR A 16 -17.53 8.66 -16.23
C THR A 16 -16.64 7.97 -15.20
N GLN A 17 -15.40 7.63 -15.56
CA GLN A 17 -14.38 7.23 -14.59
C GLN A 17 -14.19 8.41 -13.64
N VAL A 18 -14.73 8.29 -12.42
CA VAL A 18 -14.46 9.24 -11.36
C VAL A 18 -12.94 9.21 -11.13
N PRO A 19 -12.21 10.32 -11.30
CA PRO A 19 -10.78 10.33 -11.04
C PRO A 19 -10.55 9.90 -9.59
N LEU A 20 -9.72 8.87 -9.41
CA LEU A 20 -9.41 8.31 -8.11
C LEU A 20 -8.66 9.37 -7.29
N GLN A 21 -9.40 10.21 -6.56
CA GLN A 21 -8.81 11.12 -5.57
C GLN A 21 -8.38 10.30 -4.35
N VAL A 22 -7.21 9.68 -4.44
CA VAL A 22 -6.55 9.13 -3.26
C VAL A 22 -6.18 10.32 -2.38
N ARG A 23 -6.84 10.39 -1.21
CA ARG A 23 -6.64 11.45 -0.24
C ARG A 23 -5.17 11.44 0.22
N GLN A 24 -4.57 12.63 0.30
CA GLN A 24 -3.15 12.91 0.58
C GLN A 24 -2.78 12.61 2.04
N ASP A 25 -3.35 11.56 2.63
CA ASP A 25 -3.16 11.21 4.02
C ASP A 25 -1.89 10.36 4.08
N HIS A 26 -0.76 11.05 4.36
CA HIS A 26 0.52 10.53 4.87
C HIS A 26 0.67 9.02 4.70
N VAL A 27 1.33 8.61 3.62
CA VAL A 27 1.43 7.19 3.29
C VAL A 27 2.15 6.48 4.43
N LEU A 28 1.53 5.36 4.82
CA LEU A 28 1.80 4.55 5.99
C LEU A 28 3.28 4.52 6.38
N PRO A 29 3.62 4.68 7.68
CA PRO A 29 4.92 4.23 8.15
C PRO A 29 5.08 2.76 7.79
N VAL A 30 5.98 2.45 6.86
CA VAL A 30 6.33 1.07 6.55
C VAL A 30 7.48 0.68 7.48
N PHE A 31 7.19 -0.27 8.36
CA PHE A 31 8.20 -0.97 9.17
C PHE A 31 8.84 -2.06 8.29
N GLY A 32 9.55 -1.66 7.24
CA GLY A 32 10.11 -2.57 6.22
C GLY A 32 11.63 -2.73 6.29
N CYS A 33 12.26 -2.13 7.29
CA CYS A 33 13.72 -2.08 7.48
C CYS A 33 14.13 -2.61 8.87
N GLY A 34 13.24 -3.33 9.58
CA GLY A 34 13.48 -3.88 10.92
C GLY A 34 12.98 -3.00 12.08
N THR A 35 13.20 -3.44 13.33
CA THR A 35 12.64 -2.87 14.57
C THR A 35 13.12 -1.44 14.90
N GLY A 36 14.03 -0.87 14.11
CA GLY A 36 14.62 0.45 14.34
C GLY A 36 14.37 1.44 13.21
N CYS A 37 13.47 1.17 12.27
CA CYS A 37 13.32 2.01 11.10
C CYS A 37 11.87 2.10 10.61
N SER A 38 11.50 3.26 10.07
CA SER A 38 10.18 3.55 9.51
C SER A 38 10.33 4.33 8.21
N VAL A 39 9.63 3.90 7.16
CA VAL A 39 9.59 4.63 5.89
C VAL A 39 8.32 5.47 5.84
N GLU A 40 8.48 6.78 5.76
CA GLU A 40 7.42 7.71 5.41
C GLU A 40 7.30 7.77 3.90
N THR A 41 6.09 7.94 3.38
CA THR A 41 5.88 8.08 1.95
C THR A 41 4.93 9.25 1.69
N GLU A 42 5.24 10.04 0.68
CA GLU A 42 4.47 11.22 0.28
C GLU A 42 4.17 11.16 -1.21
N GLN A 43 2.92 11.45 -1.57
CA GLN A 43 2.46 11.39 -2.94
C GLN A 43 2.89 12.63 -3.72
N LEU A 44 3.52 12.43 -4.88
CA LEU A 44 3.98 13.50 -5.76
C LEU A 44 3.04 13.71 -6.97
N THR A 45 2.30 12.68 -7.40
CA THR A 45 1.36 12.76 -8.54
C THR A 45 0.00 12.19 -8.16
N TYR A 46 -1.03 12.45 -8.97
CA TYR A 46 -2.28 11.68 -8.87
C TYR A 46 -2.06 10.24 -9.35
N PRO A 47 -2.86 9.27 -8.84
CA PRO A 47 -2.90 7.93 -9.41
C PRO A 47 -3.40 7.95 -10.86
N GLU A 48 -2.76 7.17 -11.72
CA GLU A 48 -3.10 7.04 -13.14
C GLU A 48 -3.28 5.56 -13.49
N THR A 49 -4.30 5.25 -14.29
CA THR A 49 -4.47 3.91 -14.87
C THR A 49 -3.64 3.79 -16.15
N MET A 50 -2.84 2.73 -16.23
CA MET A 50 -2.01 2.35 -17.37
C MET A 50 -2.81 1.53 -18.39
N ASP A 51 -2.27 1.37 -19.60
CA ASP A 51 -2.92 0.64 -20.70
C ASP A 51 -3.17 -0.85 -20.38
N ASP A 52 -2.38 -1.43 -19.47
CA ASP A 52 -2.51 -2.81 -19.00
C ASP A 52 -3.42 -2.96 -17.76
N GLY A 53 -4.09 -1.87 -17.35
CA GLY A 53 -5.00 -1.84 -16.21
C GLY A 53 -4.34 -1.62 -14.85
N TRP A 54 -3.00 -1.56 -14.78
CA TRP A 54 -2.31 -1.23 -13.53
C TRP A 54 -2.53 0.23 -13.16
N ILE A 55 -2.57 0.51 -11.86
CA ILE A 55 -2.56 1.87 -11.33
C ILE A 55 -1.13 2.22 -10.96
N ARG A 56 -0.63 3.37 -11.41
CA ARG A 56 0.66 3.91 -10.99
C ARG A 56 0.54 5.23 -10.24
N ILE A 57 1.50 5.50 -9.38
CA ILE A 57 1.63 6.77 -8.67
C ILE A 57 3.09 7.05 -8.36
N LYS A 58 3.51 8.31 -8.53
CA LYS A 58 4.85 8.74 -8.11
C LYS A 58 4.82 9.20 -6.66
N VAL A 59 5.80 8.76 -5.89
CA VAL A 59 5.94 9.09 -4.47
C VAL A 59 7.38 9.42 -4.14
N ILE A 60 7.59 10.15 -3.04
CA ILE A 60 8.89 10.25 -2.36
C ILE A 60 8.83 9.43 -1.08
N GLN A 61 9.84 8.59 -0.85
CA GLN A 61 10.00 7.82 0.38
C GLN A 61 11.12 8.40 1.21
N ARG A 62 10.88 8.58 2.51
CA ARG A 62 11.88 9.04 3.47
C ARG A 62 12.09 7.97 4.52
N THR A 63 13.33 7.53 4.68
CA THR A 63 13.67 6.48 5.63
C THR A 63 14.13 7.11 6.94
N TRP A 64 13.42 6.81 8.02
CA TRP A 64 13.71 7.30 9.37
C TRP A 64 14.26 6.18 10.24
N ILE A 65 15.36 6.44 10.93
CA ILE A 65 15.99 5.55 11.91
C ILE A 65 15.61 6.00 13.32
N ASN A 66 15.17 5.03 14.12
CA ASN A 66 14.82 5.16 15.52
C ASN A 66 15.87 4.44 16.37
N SER A 67 16.64 5.18 17.16
CA SER A 67 17.70 4.65 18.02
C SER A 67 17.62 5.24 19.43
N LYS A 68 18.07 4.50 20.44
CA LYS A 68 18.26 5.08 21.79
C LYS A 68 19.59 5.84 21.85
N ASP A 69 19.57 7.01 22.46
CA ASP A 69 20.79 7.70 22.86
C ASP A 69 21.40 7.08 24.12
N GLU A 70 22.56 7.59 24.55
CA GLU A 70 23.31 7.10 25.72
C GLU A 70 22.50 7.16 27.02
N ASN A 71 21.48 8.02 27.10
CA ASN A 71 20.59 8.16 28.24
C ASN A 71 19.34 7.26 28.12
N GLY A 72 19.29 6.41 27.10
CA GLY A 72 18.16 5.51 26.83
C GLY A 72 16.94 6.20 26.20
N VAL A 73 17.06 7.47 25.78
CA VAL A 73 15.96 8.22 25.17
C VAL A 73 15.90 7.88 23.67
N TYR A 74 14.72 7.52 23.18
CA TYR A 74 14.52 7.29 21.75
C TYR A 74 14.65 8.59 20.96
N ARG A 75 15.45 8.55 19.90
CA ARG A 75 15.65 9.61 18.93
C ARG A 75 15.32 9.09 17.54
N THR A 76 14.69 9.94 16.75
CA THR A 76 14.38 9.68 15.35
C THR A 76 15.21 10.62 14.48
N ARG A 77 15.84 10.10 13.45
CA ARG A 77 16.62 10.86 12.47
C ARG A 77 16.48 10.27 11.08
N LEU A 78 16.79 11.04 10.05
CA LEU A 78 16.89 10.51 8.68
C LEU A 78 18.04 9.48 8.60
N CYS A 79 17.79 8.46 7.77
CA CYS A 79 18.80 7.50 7.31
C CYS A 79 19.97 8.24 6.63
N ARG A 80 21.21 7.79 6.87
CA ARG A 80 22.44 8.33 6.27
C ARG A 80 23.01 7.42 5.18
N GLY A 81 22.17 6.59 4.57
CA GLY A 81 22.58 5.64 3.54
C GLY A 81 23.45 4.53 4.12
N ASP A 82 24.60 4.31 3.49
CA ASP A 82 25.52 3.20 3.79
C ASP A 82 25.97 3.15 5.26
N GLU A 83 26.13 4.29 5.94
CA GLU A 83 26.49 4.36 7.36
C GLU A 83 25.49 3.60 8.26
N ASP A 84 24.22 3.62 7.87
CA ASP A 84 23.12 3.02 8.61
C ASP A 84 22.67 1.67 8.00
N GLY A 85 23.30 1.24 6.90
CA GLY A 85 22.88 0.06 6.14
C GLY A 85 21.47 0.19 5.56
N CYS A 86 20.97 1.41 5.36
CA CYS A 86 19.71 1.69 4.69
C CYS A 86 19.97 2.31 3.32
N GLY A 87 18.98 2.24 2.43
CA GLY A 87 19.04 2.89 1.11
C GLY A 87 19.14 4.42 1.22
N PRO A 88 18.90 5.15 0.13
CA PRO A 88 18.95 6.61 0.16
C PRO A 88 18.01 7.18 1.22
N ALA A 89 18.41 8.29 1.86
CA ALA A 89 17.61 8.98 2.86
C ALA A 89 16.22 9.36 2.31
N GLU A 90 16.22 9.82 1.06
CA GLU A 90 15.03 10.11 0.27
C GLU A 90 15.12 9.42 -1.09
N SER A 91 14.01 8.86 -1.57
CA SER A 91 13.94 8.22 -2.89
C SER A 91 12.61 8.51 -3.57
N GLU A 92 12.67 9.13 -4.74
CA GLU A 92 11.51 9.19 -5.63
C GLU A 92 11.36 7.85 -6.33
N ILE A 93 10.20 7.22 -6.16
CA ILE A 93 9.89 5.94 -6.79
C ILE A 93 8.46 5.93 -7.33
N TRP A 94 8.19 4.96 -8.19
CA TRP A 94 6.85 4.66 -8.66
C TRP A 94 6.29 3.46 -7.90
N LEU A 95 5.06 3.59 -7.41
CA LEU A 95 4.28 2.48 -6.86
C LEU A 95 3.26 2.05 -7.91
N PHE A 96 3.06 0.74 -8.02
CA PHE A 96 2.12 0.15 -8.95
C PHE A 96 1.18 -0.82 -8.22
N ALA A 97 -0.08 -0.84 -8.62
CA ALA A 97 -1.07 -1.76 -8.10
C ALA A 97 -1.88 -2.40 -9.23
N ASP A 98 -1.95 -3.72 -9.20
CA ASP A 98 -2.90 -4.51 -9.96
C ASP A 98 -4.06 -4.86 -9.03
N CYS A 99 -5.19 -4.16 -9.19
CA CYS A 99 -6.34 -4.40 -8.33
C CYS A 99 -6.97 -5.77 -8.61
N ALA A 100 -7.03 -6.19 -9.88
CA ALA A 100 -7.65 -7.45 -10.27
C ALA A 100 -6.73 -8.66 -10.00
N GLY A 101 -5.43 -8.51 -10.27
CA GLY A 101 -4.43 -9.53 -10.03
C GLY A 101 -3.92 -9.58 -8.58
N GLU A 102 -4.33 -8.64 -7.72
CA GLU A 102 -3.92 -8.53 -6.32
C GLU A 102 -2.40 -8.48 -6.14
N LYS A 103 -1.74 -7.64 -6.96
CA LYS A 103 -0.29 -7.46 -6.95
C LYS A 103 0.09 -6.03 -6.67
N PHE A 104 1.26 -5.88 -6.07
CA PHE A 104 1.90 -4.60 -5.81
C PHE A 104 3.32 -4.61 -6.37
N ALA A 105 3.76 -3.48 -6.90
CA ALA A 105 5.13 -3.33 -7.37
C ALA A 105 5.71 -1.97 -7.04
N THR A 106 7.04 -1.92 -6.97
CA THR A 106 7.81 -0.68 -6.90
C THR A 106 8.84 -0.64 -8.00
N SER A 107 9.09 0.53 -8.58
CA SER A 107 10.03 0.72 -9.70
C SER A 107 10.69 2.09 -9.59
N SER A 108 11.91 2.23 -10.11
CA SER A 108 12.47 3.56 -10.34
C SER A 108 11.90 4.20 -11.63
N ASN A 109 11.43 3.37 -12.56
CA ASN A 109 10.86 3.82 -13.84
C ASN A 109 9.32 3.90 -13.84
N ALA A 110 8.78 4.87 -14.58
CA ALA A 110 7.33 5.12 -14.67
C ALA A 110 6.55 4.06 -15.48
N ASP A 111 7.27 3.22 -16.22
CA ASP A 111 6.77 2.16 -17.09
C ASP A 111 6.87 0.76 -16.45
N ARG A 112 7.30 0.68 -15.17
CA ARG A 112 7.42 -0.56 -14.41
C ARG A 112 8.52 -1.52 -14.92
N SER A 113 9.40 -1.05 -15.80
CA SER A 113 10.41 -1.89 -16.48
C SER A 113 11.48 -2.51 -15.57
N ASP A 114 11.80 -1.86 -14.45
CA ASP A 114 12.74 -2.35 -13.43
C ASP A 114 12.01 -2.82 -12.16
N SER A 115 10.72 -3.12 -12.27
CA SER A 115 9.90 -3.32 -11.09
C SER A 115 10.14 -4.64 -10.38
N TRP A 116 9.92 -4.59 -9.07
CA TRP A 116 9.81 -5.79 -8.24
C TRP A 116 8.35 -6.01 -7.86
N GLU A 117 7.72 -7.03 -8.45
CA GLU A 117 6.32 -7.39 -8.20
C GLU A 117 6.16 -8.41 -7.07
N GLN A 118 5.09 -8.27 -6.30
CA GLN A 118 4.74 -9.20 -5.22
C GLN A 118 3.22 -9.31 -5.05
N ASP A 119 2.75 -10.52 -4.77
CA ASP A 119 1.35 -10.73 -4.37
C ASP A 119 1.06 -10.07 -3.03
N VAL A 120 -0.10 -9.44 -2.91
CA VAL A 120 -0.55 -8.76 -1.69
C VAL A 120 -1.24 -9.67 -0.69
N PHE A 121 -1.59 -10.90 -1.11
CA PHE A 121 -2.08 -11.98 -0.26
C PHE A 121 -1.15 -13.19 -0.38
N TYR A 122 -1.11 -14.02 0.66
CA TYR A 122 -0.45 -15.33 0.56
C TYR A 122 -1.23 -16.22 -0.42
N ARG A 123 -0.54 -16.78 -1.42
CA ARG A 123 -1.15 -17.66 -2.43
C ARG A 123 -1.23 -19.12 -1.98
N GLU A 124 -0.32 -19.51 -1.09
CA GLU A 124 -0.08 -20.90 -0.67
C GLU A 124 0.22 -20.98 0.84
N GLY A 125 0.17 -22.20 1.39
CA GLY A 125 0.41 -22.48 2.81
C GLY A 125 -0.76 -22.16 3.74
N ASP A 126 -0.53 -22.28 5.05
CA ASP A 126 -1.55 -22.11 6.10
C ASP A 126 -2.11 -20.69 6.16
N TRP A 127 -1.37 -19.72 5.60
CA TRP A 127 -1.74 -18.32 5.56
C TRP A 127 -2.46 -17.93 4.27
N LYS A 128 -2.75 -18.89 3.37
CA LYS A 128 -3.39 -18.62 2.07
C LYS A 128 -4.64 -17.75 2.21
N GLY A 129 -4.74 -16.73 1.36
CA GLY A 129 -5.83 -15.76 1.34
C GLY A 129 -5.69 -14.66 2.40
N GLN A 130 -4.74 -14.75 3.33
CA GLN A 130 -4.50 -13.67 4.29
C GLN A 130 -3.67 -12.55 3.66
N PRO A 131 -3.95 -11.28 4.02
CA PRO A 131 -3.17 -10.15 3.52
C PRO A 131 -1.73 -10.24 4.01
N LYS A 132 -0.78 -9.86 3.15
CA LYS A 132 0.63 -9.69 3.52
C LYS A 132 0.84 -8.28 4.08
N PHE A 133 0.67 -8.16 5.39
CA PHE A 133 0.94 -6.96 6.17
C PHE A 133 1.90 -7.30 7.33
N GLN A 134 2.70 -6.32 7.77
CA GLN A 134 3.71 -6.46 8.82
C GLN A 134 4.80 -7.50 8.48
N THR A 135 5.30 -7.50 7.24
CA THR A 135 6.38 -8.41 6.83
C THR A 135 7.75 -7.74 6.91
N VAL A 136 8.82 -8.54 6.97
CA VAL A 136 10.20 -8.02 6.89
C VAL A 136 10.49 -7.28 5.56
N HIS A 137 9.74 -7.60 4.51
CA HIS A 137 9.81 -6.95 3.20
C HIS A 137 8.83 -5.77 3.08
N GLY A 138 8.26 -5.32 4.20
CA GLY A 138 7.34 -4.20 4.27
C GLY A 138 5.86 -4.60 4.26
N ASN A 139 5.02 -3.69 3.76
CA ASN A 139 3.56 -3.77 3.84
C ASN A 139 2.90 -3.75 2.45
N PRO A 140 3.09 -4.77 1.59
CA PRO A 140 2.52 -4.81 0.24
C PRO A 140 1.01 -4.59 0.23
N PHE A 141 0.28 -5.32 1.09
CA PHE A 141 -1.18 -5.20 1.16
C PHE A 141 -1.64 -3.78 1.47
N MET A 142 -1.04 -3.15 2.49
CA MET A 142 -1.49 -1.84 2.93
C MET A 142 -1.17 -0.74 1.91
N ARG A 143 -0.08 -0.87 1.16
CA ARG A 143 0.26 0.04 0.05
C ARG A 143 -0.70 -0.14 -1.12
N TRP A 144 -0.95 -1.39 -1.52
CA TRP A 144 -1.93 -1.72 -2.56
C TRP A 144 -3.34 -1.26 -2.21
N ALA A 145 -3.79 -1.46 -0.97
CA ALA A 145 -5.13 -1.10 -0.50
C ALA A 145 -5.45 0.41 -0.59
N LYS A 146 -4.42 1.26 -0.66
CA LYS A 146 -4.60 2.71 -0.87
C LYS A 146 -4.94 3.03 -2.32
N LEU A 147 -4.44 2.24 -3.28
CA LEU A 147 -4.70 2.38 -4.71
C LEU A 147 -5.93 1.57 -5.16
N CYS A 148 -6.24 0.48 -4.45
CA CYS A 148 -7.36 -0.43 -4.72
C CYS A 148 -8.34 -0.49 -3.52
N PRO A 149 -9.06 0.60 -3.21
CA PRO A 149 -9.89 0.68 -2.01
C PRO A 149 -11.12 -0.23 -2.05
N ALA A 150 -11.64 -0.60 -3.22
CA ALA A 150 -12.80 -1.48 -3.31
C ALA A 150 -12.39 -2.94 -3.03
N GLU A 151 -11.34 -3.39 -3.71
CA GLU A 151 -10.80 -4.76 -3.66
C GLU A 151 -10.17 -5.07 -2.30
N SER A 152 -9.63 -4.06 -1.62
CA SER A 152 -9.01 -4.22 -0.30
C SER A 152 -9.98 -4.24 0.88
N ALA A 153 -11.28 -4.11 0.68
CA ALA A 153 -12.26 -3.98 1.77
C ALA A 153 -12.16 -5.14 2.79
N GLU A 154 -12.20 -6.39 2.32
CA GLU A 154 -12.16 -7.57 3.18
C GLU A 154 -10.82 -7.70 3.93
N GLY A 155 -9.70 -7.52 3.22
CA GLY A 155 -8.37 -7.59 3.84
C GLY A 155 -8.13 -6.47 4.87
N ARG A 156 -8.67 -5.27 4.66
CA ARG A 156 -8.59 -4.18 5.65
C ARG A 156 -9.42 -4.49 6.90
N GLU A 157 -10.59 -5.09 6.71
CA GLU A 157 -11.43 -5.53 7.83
C GLU A 157 -10.76 -6.64 8.63
N TYR A 158 -10.12 -7.61 7.96
CA TYR A 158 -9.30 -8.63 8.61
C TYR A 158 -8.21 -8.01 9.51
N ILE A 159 -7.44 -7.06 8.97
CA ILE A 159 -6.36 -6.38 9.71
C ILE A 159 -6.91 -5.60 10.91
N ARG A 160 -8.05 -4.92 10.73
CA ARG A 160 -8.72 -4.19 11.82
C ARG A 160 -9.10 -5.12 12.97
N GLN A 161 -9.72 -6.26 12.65
CA GLN A 161 -10.09 -7.26 13.65
C GLN A 161 -8.88 -7.89 14.33
N TRP A 162 -7.80 -8.13 13.58
CA TRP A 162 -6.54 -8.65 14.12
C TRP A 162 -5.95 -7.71 15.18
N TYR A 163 -5.85 -6.40 14.89
CA TYR A 163 -5.37 -5.41 15.85
C TYR A 163 -6.29 -5.31 17.07
N GLN A 164 -7.61 -5.34 16.88
CA GLN A 164 -8.55 -5.30 17.98
C GLN A 164 -8.32 -6.47 18.96
N LYS A 165 -8.21 -7.70 18.45
CA LYS A 165 -7.92 -8.90 19.26
C LYS A 165 -6.58 -8.79 20.00
N LEU A 166 -5.56 -8.28 19.34
CA LEU A 166 -4.25 -8.06 19.94
C LEU A 166 -4.34 -7.07 21.12
N PHE A 167 -4.99 -5.92 20.92
CA PHE A 167 -5.15 -4.91 21.96
C PHE A 167 -6.00 -5.40 23.14
N ASP A 168 -7.08 -6.15 22.86
CA ASP A 168 -7.92 -6.72 23.90
C ASP A 168 -7.16 -7.75 24.74
N SER A 169 -6.28 -8.53 24.10
CA SER A 169 -5.39 -9.48 24.79
C SER A 169 -4.36 -8.78 25.68
N PHE A 170 -3.80 -7.65 25.25
CA PHE A 170 -2.91 -6.86 26.11
C PHE A 170 -3.63 -6.23 27.31
N LYS A 171 -4.88 -5.82 27.14
CA LYS A 171 -5.70 -5.30 28.24
C LYS A 171 -6.04 -6.38 29.25
N SER A 172 -6.37 -7.60 28.81
CA SER A 172 -6.68 -8.70 29.73
C SER A 172 -5.47 -9.12 30.57
N ILE A 173 -4.26 -9.14 29.98
CA ILE A 173 -3.01 -9.42 30.71
C ILE A 173 -2.74 -8.36 31.79
N LYS A 174 -2.93 -7.07 31.49
CA LYS A 174 -2.74 -5.98 32.47
C LYS A 174 -3.73 -6.01 33.63
N ASN A 175 -4.86 -6.71 33.48
CA ASN A 175 -5.93 -6.78 34.47
C ASN A 175 -5.98 -8.13 35.21
N THR A 176 -4.95 -8.97 35.06
CA THR A 176 -4.82 -10.21 35.84
C THR A 176 -4.07 -9.87 37.14
N PRO A 177 -4.66 -10.15 38.33
CA PRO A 177 -4.10 -9.78 39.63
C PRO A 177 -2.77 -10.47 39.95
#